data_AF-A0A7C4C3Q6-F1
#
_entry.id   AF-A0A7C4C3Q6-F1
#
_cell.length_a   1.000
_cell.length_b   1.000
_cell.length_c   1.000
_cell.angle_alpha   90.00
_cell.angle_beta   90.00
_cell.angle_gamma   90.00
#
_symmetry.space_group_name_H-M   'P 1'
#
loop_
_entity.id
_entity.type
_entity.pdbx_description
1 polymer ?
#
loop_
_entity_poly.entity_id
_entity_poly.type
_entity_poly.pdbx_seq_one_letter_code
_entity_poly.pdbx_strand_id
1 'polypeptide(L)'
;MKLQRVSALTKKELKKTFHESAVLFMIFLFPVIFVLAFGIAFGGFGSMQPVYVVGVINMDYVNISNYTQLFIDTSSSMEILSIRIYAGSQIAQNYLSQGKVQAIIVIPNTFS
;
A
#
# COMPACT_ATOMS: atom_id res chain seq x y z
N MET A 1 -21.98 47.33 17.31
CA MET A 1 -20.75 48.06 16.94
C MET A 1 -19.51 47.18 16.69
N LYS A 2 -19.21 46.16 17.51
CA LYS A 2 -18.01 45.30 17.29
C LYS A 2 -18.11 44.40 16.05
N LEU A 3 -19.26 43.76 15.81
CA LEU A 3 -19.50 42.88 14.64
C LEU A 3 -19.43 43.59 13.29
N GLN A 4 -19.92 44.84 13.21
CA GLN A 4 -19.84 45.65 11.99
C GLN A 4 -18.39 45.98 11.62
N ARG A 5 -17.53 46.26 12.61
CA ARG A 5 -16.09 46.47 12.38
C ARG A 5 -15.39 45.20 11.92
N VAL A 6 -15.69 44.05 12.54
CA VAL A 6 -15.12 42.76 12.13
C VAL A 6 -15.54 42.45 10.69
N SER A 7 -16.82 42.57 10.35
CA SER A 7 -17.32 42.35 8.99
C SER A 7 -16.67 43.28 7.96
N ALA A 8 -16.49 44.56 8.28
CA ALA A 8 -15.81 45.52 7.41
C ALA A 8 -14.32 45.15 7.21
N LEU A 9 -13.63 44.71 8.27
CA LEU A 9 -12.26 44.21 8.16
C LEU A 9 -12.20 42.95 7.30
N THR A 10 -13.06 41.96 7.54
CA THR A 10 -13.10 40.73 6.74
C THR A 10 -13.34 41.04 5.27
N LYS A 11 -14.27 41.93 4.94
CA LYS A 11 -14.56 42.32 3.55
C LYS A 11 -13.36 43.00 2.88
N LYS A 12 -12.63 43.84 3.61
CA LYS A 12 -11.39 44.47 3.15
C LYS A 12 -10.32 43.42 2.86
N GLU A 13 -10.05 42.52 3.80
CA GLU A 13 -9.03 41.49 3.66
C GLU A 13 -9.38 40.50 2.54
N LEU A 14 -10.63 40.06 2.44
CA LEU A 14 -11.07 39.18 1.35
C LEU A 14 -10.82 39.83 -0.02
N LYS A 15 -11.22 41.09 -0.20
CA LYS A 15 -11.01 41.83 -1.45
C LYS A 15 -9.53 42.00 -1.77
N LYS A 16 -8.68 42.20 -0.75
CA LYS A 16 -7.22 42.27 -0.90
C LYS A 16 -6.65 40.92 -1.35
N THR A 17 -7.04 39.81 -0.70
CA THR A 17 -6.62 38.45 -1.08
C THR A 17 -7.01 38.10 -2.53
N PHE A 18 -8.18 38.52 -2.99
CA PHE A 18 -8.59 38.33 -4.39
C PHE A 18 -7.81 39.19 -5.40
N HIS A 19 -7.25 40.33 -4.97
CA HIS A 19 -6.46 41.21 -5.84
C HIS A 19 -4.99 40.81 -5.90
N GLU A 20 -4.48 40.22 -4.81
CA GLU A 20 -3.11 39.70 -4.72
C GLU A 20 -3.05 38.28 -5.31
N SER A 21 -2.93 38.22 -6.64
CA SER A 21 -2.92 36.97 -7.42
C SER A 21 -1.90 35.94 -6.93
N ALA A 22 -0.74 36.37 -6.43
CA ALA A 22 0.28 35.49 -5.85
C ALA A 22 -0.19 34.77 -4.58
N VAL A 23 -0.90 35.48 -3.70
CA VAL A 23 -1.44 34.90 -2.45
C VAL A 23 -2.56 33.94 -2.77
N LEU A 24 -3.47 34.34 -3.67
CA LEU A 24 -4.56 33.48 -4.13
C LEU A 24 -4.00 32.20 -4.77
N PHE A 25 -2.97 32.32 -5.61
CA PHE A 25 -2.30 31.19 -6.22
C PHE A 25 -1.74 30.22 -5.18
N MET A 26 -1.03 30.72 -4.16
CA MET A 26 -0.50 29.88 -3.09
C MET A 26 -1.60 29.18 -2.27
N ILE A 27 -2.71 29.87 -1.98
CA ILE A 27 -3.85 29.31 -1.24
C ILE A 27 -4.45 28.08 -1.95
N PHE A 28 -4.48 28.06 -3.28
CA PHE A 28 -5.04 26.94 -4.04
C PHE A 28 -3.97 25.93 -4.48
N LEU A 29 -2.80 26.38 -4.92
CA LEU A 29 -1.76 25.51 -5.44
C LEU A 29 -1.20 24.60 -4.34
N PHE A 30 -0.94 25.15 -3.14
CA PHE A 30 -0.33 24.39 -2.07
C PHE A 30 -1.19 23.18 -1.64
N PRO A 31 -2.50 23.33 -1.37
CA PRO A 31 -3.37 22.19 -1.10
C PRO A 31 -3.43 21.18 -2.25
N VAL A 32 -3.47 21.63 -3.50
CA VAL A 32 -3.51 20.72 -4.67
C VAL A 32 -2.24 19.89 -4.75
N ILE A 33 -1.06 20.52 -4.63
CA ILE A 33 0.23 19.80 -4.61
C ILE A 33 0.26 18.83 -3.43
N PHE A 34 -0.21 19.24 -2.25
CA PHE A 34 -0.24 18.38 -1.08
C PHE A 34 -1.12 17.15 -1.32
N VAL A 35 -2.35 17.33 -1.80
CA VAL A 35 -3.26 16.22 -2.12
C VAL A 35 -2.66 15.30 -3.19
N LEU A 36 -2.01 15.85 -4.21
CA LEU A 36 -1.36 15.04 -5.24
C LEU A 36 -0.14 14.28 -4.70
N ALA A 37 0.72 14.93 -3.92
CA ALA A 37 1.90 14.31 -3.34
C ALA A 37 1.52 13.18 -2.38
N PHE A 38 0.54 13.41 -1.50
CA PHE A 38 0.04 12.39 -0.60
C PHE A 38 -0.75 11.31 -1.33
N GLY A 39 -1.55 11.68 -2.32
CA GLY A 39 -2.23 10.75 -3.20
C GLY A 39 -1.24 9.80 -3.88
N ILE A 40 -0.15 10.32 -4.45
CA ILE A 40 0.90 9.51 -5.07
C ILE A 40 1.63 8.66 -4.02
N ALA A 41 2.03 9.25 -2.89
CA ALA A 41 2.79 8.56 -1.85
C ALA A 41 2.01 7.40 -1.20
N PHE A 42 0.68 7.51 -1.12
CA PHE A 42 -0.20 6.48 -0.56
C PHE A 42 -0.98 5.69 -1.62
N GLY A 43 -0.58 5.77 -2.89
CA GLY A 43 -1.04 4.83 -3.92
C GLY A 43 -2.34 5.19 -4.68
N GLY A 44 -2.82 6.42 -4.55
CA GLY A 44 -4.00 6.96 -5.24
C GLY A 44 -3.92 7.00 -6.77
N PHE A 45 -2.72 6.85 -7.37
CA PHE A 45 -2.57 6.55 -8.79
C PHE A 45 -2.28 5.07 -8.99
N GLY A 46 -3.31 4.24 -8.79
CA GLY A 46 -3.27 2.83 -9.18
C GLY A 46 -2.14 2.02 -8.56
N SER A 47 -1.82 2.25 -7.27
CA SER A 47 -1.00 1.25 -6.58
C SER A 47 -1.79 -0.06 -6.55
N MET A 48 -1.31 -1.02 -7.33
CA MET A 48 -1.50 -2.44 -7.12
C MET A 48 -1.59 -2.67 -5.61
N GLN A 49 -2.65 -3.35 -5.16
CA GLN A 49 -2.78 -3.79 -3.78
C GLN A 49 -1.42 -4.30 -3.29
N PRO A 50 -1.01 -4.03 -2.04
CA PRO A 50 0.30 -4.43 -1.56
C PRO A 50 0.48 -5.92 -1.81
N VAL A 51 1.32 -6.26 -2.79
CA VAL A 51 1.55 -7.65 -3.18
C VAL A 51 2.49 -8.22 -2.13
N TYR A 52 1.93 -9.01 -1.23
CA TYR A 52 2.71 -9.63 -0.18
C TYR A 52 3.49 -10.80 -0.75
N VAL A 53 4.82 -10.74 -0.69
CA VAL A 53 5.67 -11.83 -1.19
C VAL A 53 5.80 -12.88 -0.10
N VAL A 54 5.17 -14.03 -0.32
CA VAL A 54 5.12 -15.14 0.64
C VAL A 54 5.91 -16.32 0.08
N GLY A 55 6.85 -16.83 0.89
CA GLY A 55 7.55 -18.06 0.59
C GLY A 55 6.73 -19.27 1.00
N VAL A 56 6.66 -20.30 0.17
CA VAL A 56 6.00 -21.58 0.49
C VAL A 56 7.04 -22.68 0.46
N ILE A 57 7.16 -23.45 1.54
CA ILE A 57 7.96 -24.67 1.61
C ILE A 57 6.99 -25.84 1.63
N ASN A 58 7.03 -26.67 0.60
CA ASN A 58 6.24 -27.90 0.57
C ASN A 58 7.04 -29.07 1.15
N MET A 59 6.66 -29.57 2.33
CA MET A 59 7.20 -30.80 2.91
C MET A 59 6.35 -32.03 2.59
N ASP A 60 5.18 -31.85 1.95
CA ASP A 60 4.30 -32.92 1.46
C ASP A 60 4.66 -33.30 0.01
N TYR A 61 5.89 -33.77 -0.19
CA TYR A 61 6.39 -34.22 -1.50
C TYR A 61 6.10 -35.70 -1.78
N VAL A 62 5.78 -36.48 -0.73
CA VAL A 62 5.57 -37.93 -0.83
C VAL A 62 4.13 -38.23 -1.27
N ASN A 63 3.17 -37.48 -0.74
CA ASN A 63 1.77 -37.54 -1.15
C ASN A 63 1.43 -36.18 -1.75
N ILE A 64 1.63 -36.00 -3.05
CA ILE A 64 1.13 -34.79 -3.73
C ILE A 64 -0.40 -34.85 -3.67
N SER A 65 -0.95 -34.35 -2.58
CA SER A 65 -2.37 -34.30 -2.33
C SER A 65 -2.98 -33.22 -3.21
N ASN A 66 -4.18 -33.46 -3.70
CA ASN A 66 -4.92 -32.46 -4.47
C ASN A 66 -5.12 -31.17 -3.66
N TYR A 67 -5.09 -31.24 -2.32
CA TYR A 67 -5.24 -30.11 -1.41
C TYR A 67 -4.00 -29.22 -1.34
N THR A 68 -2.79 -29.79 -1.36
CA THR A 68 -1.55 -28.99 -1.43
C THR A 68 -1.50 -28.16 -2.70
N GLN A 69 -1.82 -28.78 -3.84
CA GLN A 69 -1.86 -28.08 -5.12
C GLN A 69 -2.97 -27.02 -5.15
N LEU A 70 -4.18 -27.35 -4.68
CA LEU A 70 -5.29 -26.41 -4.60
C LEU A 70 -4.98 -25.20 -3.71
N PHE A 71 -4.29 -25.41 -2.59
CA PHE A 71 -3.86 -24.35 -1.70
C PHE A 71 -2.87 -23.40 -2.40
N ILE A 72 -1.86 -23.96 -3.08
CA ILE A 72 -0.85 -23.17 -3.81
C ILE A 72 -1.52 -22.40 -4.96
N ASP A 73 -2.41 -23.05 -5.72
CA ASP A 73 -3.07 -22.45 -6.88
C ASP A 73 -4.04 -21.35 -6.44
N THR A 74 -4.86 -21.60 -5.42
CA THR A 74 -5.80 -20.61 -4.87
C THR A 74 -5.02 -19.42 -4.32
N SER A 75 -3.95 -19.66 -3.56
CA SER A 75 -3.16 -18.59 -2.97
C SER A 75 -2.33 -17.83 -4.01
N SER A 76 -1.96 -18.45 -5.14
CA SER A 76 -1.29 -17.78 -6.26
C SER A 76 -2.25 -16.97 -7.13
N SER A 77 -3.55 -17.32 -7.11
CA SER A 77 -4.60 -16.58 -7.82
C SER A 77 -5.05 -15.30 -7.08
N MET A 78 -4.65 -15.12 -5.82
CA MET A 78 -4.96 -13.93 -5.04
C MET A 78 -4.10 -12.73 -5.48
N GLU A 79 -4.73 -11.63 -5.89
CA GLU A 79 -4.04 -10.41 -6.34
C GLU A 79 -3.13 -9.78 -5.27
N ILE A 80 -3.44 -10.04 -4.00
CA ILE A 80 -2.69 -9.56 -2.83
C ILE A 80 -1.46 -10.41 -2.48
N LEU A 81 -1.28 -11.60 -3.06
CA LEU A 81 -0.18 -12.52 -2.70
C LEU A 81 0.69 -12.85 -3.91
N SER A 82 2.01 -12.77 -3.73
CA SER A 82 2.99 -13.32 -4.68
C SER A 82 3.69 -14.51 -4.04
N ILE A 83 3.39 -15.70 -4.54
CA ILE A 83 3.92 -16.95 -3.99
C ILE A 83 5.25 -17.32 -4.63
N ARG A 84 6.22 -17.67 -3.80
CA ARG A 84 7.50 -18.24 -4.21
C ARG A 84 7.71 -19.59 -3.54
N ILE A 85 7.82 -20.65 -4.33
CA ILE A 85 8.04 -22.00 -3.82
C ILE A 85 9.55 -22.20 -3.57
N TYR A 86 9.89 -22.68 -2.38
CA TYR A 86 11.27 -22.98 -1.96
C TYR A 86 11.42 -24.47 -1.67
N ALA A 87 12.48 -25.08 -2.21
CA ALA A 87 12.80 -26.49 -2.00
C ALA A 87 13.35 -26.81 -0.60
N GLY A 88 13.71 -25.79 0.20
CA GLY A 88 14.33 -26.01 1.51
C GLY A 88 14.16 -24.84 2.47
N SER A 89 14.05 -25.19 3.75
CA SER A 89 13.85 -24.24 4.86
C SER A 89 14.98 -23.22 5.00
N GLN A 90 16.22 -23.64 4.74
CA GLN A 90 17.40 -22.77 4.88
C GLN A 90 17.42 -21.62 3.87
N ILE A 91 17.02 -21.89 2.62
CA ILE A 91 16.94 -20.86 1.58
C ILE A 91 15.81 -19.88 1.89
N ALA A 92 14.64 -20.39 2.26
CA ALA A 92 13.50 -19.56 2.63
C ALA A 92 13.81 -18.67 3.85
N GLN A 93 14.45 -19.22 4.88
CA GLN A 93 14.84 -18.48 6.08
C GLN A 93 15.85 -17.36 5.79
N ASN A 94 16.82 -17.60 4.90
CA ASN A 94 17.74 -16.58 4.43
C ASN A 94 17.03 -15.45 3.65
N TYR A 95 15.97 -15.77 2.91
CA TYR A 95 15.20 -14.77 2.17
C TYR A 95 14.29 -13.96 3.10
N LEU A 96 13.76 -14.58 4.16
CA LEU A 96 12.99 -13.89 5.18
C LEU A 96 13.87 -12.93 6.00
N SER A 97 15.07 -13.35 6.40
CA SER A 97 16.00 -12.49 7.15
C SER A 97 16.52 -11.30 6.32
N GLN A 98 16.55 -11.43 5.00
CA GLN A 98 16.92 -10.35 4.07
C GLN A 98 15.73 -9.47 3.66
N GLY A 99 14.51 -9.75 4.14
CA GLY A 99 13.29 -9.01 3.76
C GLY A 99 12.86 -9.22 2.30
N LYS A 100 13.39 -10.24 1.61
CA LYS A 100 13.02 -10.59 0.23
C LYS A 100 11.65 -11.25 0.16
N VAL A 101 11.23 -11.89 1.25
CA VAL A 101 9.87 -12.38 1.50
C VAL A 101 9.41 -11.84 2.84
N GLN A 102 8.11 -11.61 2.99
CA GLN A 102 7.55 -11.05 4.21
C GLN A 102 7.04 -12.13 5.18
N ALA A 103 6.74 -13.32 4.65
CA ALA A 103 6.32 -14.48 5.42
C ALA A 103 6.76 -15.79 4.76
N ILE A 104 6.81 -16.85 5.56
CA ILE A 104 7.02 -18.23 5.09
C ILE A 104 5.85 -19.08 5.57
N ILE A 105 5.22 -19.80 4.65
CA ILE A 105 4.23 -20.85 4.91
C ILE A 105 4.95 -22.19 4.76
N VAL A 106 4.87 -23.01 5.80
CA VAL A 106 5.39 -24.38 5.77
C VAL A 106 4.20 -25.32 5.65
N ILE A 107 4.11 -26.04 4.53
CA ILE A 107 3.12 -27.10 4.34
C ILE A 107 3.71 -28.37 4.95
N PRO A 108 3.13 -28.91 6.04
CA PRO A 108 3.64 -30.12 6.68
C PRO A 108 3.39 -31.35 5.80
N ASN A 109 4.17 -32.41 6.02
CA ASN A 109 4.01 -33.70 5.34
C ASN A 109 2.70 -34.46 5.66
N THR A 110 1.85 -33.90 6.52
CA THR A 110 0.54 -34.44 6.91
C THR A 110 -0.62 -33.57 6.40
N PHE A 111 -0.36 -32.63 5.49
CA PHE A 111 -1.39 -31.71 4.98
C PHE A 111 -2.38 -32.39 4.02
N SER A 112 -2.07 -33.62 3.60
CA SER A 112 -2.81 -34.41 2.63
C SER A 112 -4.29 -34.62 2.92
#